data_AF-A0A519Z982-F1
#
_entry.id   AF-A0A519Z982-F1
#
_cell.length_a   1.000
_cell.length_b   1.000
_cell.length_c   1.000
_cell.angle_alpha   90.00
_cell.angle_beta   90.00
_cell.angle_gamma   90.00
#
_symmetry.space_group_name_H-M   'P 1'
#
loop_
_entity.id
_entity.type
_entity.pdbx_description
1 polymer ?
#
loop_
_entity_poly.entity_id
_entity_poly.type
_entity_poly.pdbx_seq_one_letter_code
_entity_poly.pdbx_strand_id
1 'polypeptide(L)' 'VYEGEATSVRFPGTDGSFEVLNNHAPLIAALKEGDVTVTGAGGGTFHISGGIVEVLRNKVTVLAESASA' A
#
# COMPACT_ATOMS: atom_id res chain seq x y z
N VAL A 1 5.33 0.57 -10.81
CA VAL A 1 6.05 1.11 -9.62
C VAL A 1 5.78 2.61 -9.57
N TYR A 2 5.20 3.10 -8.48
CA TYR A 2 4.48 4.39 -8.38
C TYR A 2 5.05 5.24 -7.25
N GLU A 3 5.07 6.56 -7.43
CA GLU A 3 5.38 7.55 -6.39
C GLU A 3 4.43 8.74 -6.56
N GLY A 4 3.79 9.17 -5.48
CA GLY A 4 2.81 10.25 -5.52
C GLY A 4 2.07 10.44 -4.21
N GLU A 5 1.32 11.53 -4.13
CA GLU A 5 0.45 11.85 -3.01
C GLU A 5 -0.83 11.02 -3.07
N ALA A 6 -1.26 10.50 -1.91
CA ALA A 6 -2.47 9.69 -1.79
C ALA A 6 -3.34 10.17 -0.62
N THR A 7 -4.65 10.13 -0.81
CA THR A 7 -5.65 10.36 0.24
C THR A 7 -5.81 9.11 1.11
N SER A 8 -5.78 7.94 0.49
CA SER A 8 -5.76 6.64 1.17
C SER A 8 -5.12 5.57 0.29
N VAL A 9 -4.61 4.52 0.93
CA VAL A 9 -4.07 3.35 0.22
C VAL A 9 -4.60 2.07 0.85
N ARG A 10 -5.19 1.20 0.03
CA ARG A 10 -5.72 -0.10 0.41
C ARG A 10 -4.72 -1.19 0.08
N PHE A 11 -4.50 -2.10 1.04
CA PHE A 11 -3.52 -3.17 0.94
C PHE A 11 -4.12 -4.55 1.18
N PRO A 12 -3.64 -5.59 0.48
CA PRO A 12 -3.95 -6.98 0.78
C PRO A 12 -3.00 -7.51 1.87
N GLY A 13 -3.30 -7.22 3.13
CA GLY A 13 -2.54 -7.78 4.26
C GLY A 13 -2.71 -9.30 4.38
N THR A 14 -1.71 -9.97 4.96
CA THR A 14 -1.74 -11.43 5.18
C THR A 14 -2.93 -11.85 6.05
N ASP A 15 -3.21 -11.10 7.11
CA ASP A 15 -4.30 -11.39 8.07
C ASP A 15 -5.65 -10.79 7.65
N GLY A 16 -5.68 -10.01 6.55
CA GLY A 16 -6.85 -9.32 6.08
C GLY A 16 -6.52 -8.06 5.29
N SER A 17 -7.47 -7.61 4.48
CA SER A 17 -7.33 -6.33 3.77
C SER A 17 -7.49 -5.17 4.74
N PHE A 18 -6.68 -4.13 4.57
CA PHE A 18 -6.75 -2.92 5.38
C PHE A 18 -6.52 -1.68 4.52
N GLU A 19 -6.86 -0.52 5.06
CA GLU A 19 -6.71 0.76 4.38
C GLU A 19 -6.01 1.76 5.31
N VAL A 20 -4.99 2.42 4.78
CA VAL A 20 -4.21 3.44 5.47
C VAL A 20 -4.68 4.80 5.02
N LEU A 21 -5.15 5.61 5.97
CA LEU A 21 -5.50 7.01 5.76
C LEU A 21 -4.41 7.94 6.30
N ASN A 22 -4.58 9.25 6.07
CA ASN A 22 -3.72 10.27 6.65
C ASN A 22 -3.66 10.17 8.20
N ASN A 23 -2.49 10.38 8.78
CA ASN A 23 -2.21 10.31 10.21
C ASN A 23 -2.46 8.93 10.86
N HIS A 24 -2.30 7.84 10.09
CA HIS A 24 -2.32 6.51 10.66
C HIS A 24 -1.13 6.29 11.62
N ALA A 25 -1.33 5.45 12.64
CA ALA A 25 -0.28 5.04 13.55
C ALA A 25 0.85 4.29 12.79
N PRO A 26 2.10 4.32 13.29
CA PRO A 26 3.19 3.57 12.69
C PRO A 26 2.87 2.07 12.60
N LEU A 27 3.12 1.47 11.44
CA LEU A 27 2.77 0.08 11.15
C LEU A 27 3.82 -0.54 10.22
N ILE A 28 4.17 -1.80 10.48
CA ILE A 28 4.83 -2.67 9.50
C ILE A 28 3.95 -3.90 9.34
N ALA A 29 3.61 -4.26 8.11
CA ALA A 29 2.76 -5.41 7.81
C ALA A 29 3.27 -6.19 6.60
N ALA A 30 3.09 -7.51 6.63
CA ALA A 30 3.29 -8.36 5.47
C ALA A 30 2.08 -8.27 4.53
N LEU A 31 2.36 -8.26 3.23
CA LEU A 31 1.37 -8.24 2.17
C LEU A 31 1.37 -9.58 1.45
N LYS A 32 0.17 -10.09 1.17
CA LYS A 32 -0.02 -11.24 0.28
C LYS A 32 -0.23 -10.76 -1.17
N GLU A 33 -0.24 -11.70 -2.10
CA GLU A 33 -0.65 -11.45 -3.47
C GLU A 33 -2.03 -10.79 -3.53
N GLY A 34 -2.17 -9.78 -4.38
CA GLY A 34 -3.42 -9.08 -4.60
C GLY A 34 -3.24 -7.63 -5.04
N ASP A 35 -4.32 -6.87 -4.93
CA ASP A 35 -4.37 -5.51 -5.44
C ASP A 35 -4.10 -4.47 -4.34
N VAL A 36 -3.18 -3.55 -4.64
CA VAL A 36 -2.96 -2.31 -3.89
C VAL A 36 -3.66 -1.18 -4.61
N THR A 37 -4.64 -0.56 -3.97
CA THR A 37 -5.38 0.56 -4.55
C THR A 37 -4.97 1.87 -3.89
N VAL A 38 -4.41 2.77 -4.70
CA VAL A 38 -4.04 4.12 -4.28
C VAL A 38 -5.17 5.07 -4.67
N THR A 39 -5.80 5.72 -3.70
CA THR A 39 -6.82 6.74 -3.92
C THR A 39 -6.19 8.12 -3.76
N GLY A 40 -6.18 8.93 -4.82
CA GLY A 40 -5.56 10.27 -4.81
C GLY A 40 -5.44 10.85 -6.21
N ALA A 41 -4.82 12.03 -6.33
CA ALA A 41 -4.55 12.64 -7.61
C ALA A 41 -3.52 11.80 -8.39
N GLY A 42 -3.95 11.13 -9.46
CA GLY A 42 -3.12 10.18 -10.21
C GLY A 42 -2.98 8.81 -9.55
N GLY A 43 -3.86 8.47 -8.59
CA GLY A 43 -3.94 7.14 -8.01
C GLY A 43 -4.41 6.06 -9.01
N GLY A 44 -4.25 4.80 -8.63
CA GLY A 44 -4.57 3.64 -9.47
C GLY A 44 -4.51 2.34 -8.68
N THR A 45 -4.84 1.24 -9.36
CA THR A 45 -4.73 -0.11 -8.79
C THR A 45 -3.48 -0.78 -9.33
N PHE A 46 -2.69 -1.37 -8.43
CA PHE A 46 -1.47 -2.09 -8.75
C PHE A 46 -1.58 -3.51 -8.24
N HIS A 47 -1.36 -4.49 -9.10
CA HIS A 47 -1.32 -5.88 -8.70
C HIS A 47 0.08 -6.23 -8.20
N ILE A 48 0.17 -6.85 -7.02
CA ILE A 48 1.44 -7.28 -6.41
C ILE A 48 1.41 -8.79 -6.15
N SER A 49 2.58 -9.44 -6.24
CA SER A 49 2.74 -10.85 -5.88
C SER A 49 2.92 -11.08 -4.37
N GLY A 50 3.21 -10.02 -3.63
CA GLY A 50 3.52 -10.06 -2.19
C GLY A 50 4.57 -9.01 -1.83
N GLY A 51 4.82 -8.85 -0.52
CA GLY A 51 5.83 -7.92 -0.04
C GLY A 51 5.63 -7.48 1.40
N ILE A 52 6.20 -6.33 1.73
CA ILE A 52 6.02 -5.67 3.02
C ILE A 52 5.65 -4.20 2.83
N VAL A 53 4.88 -3.65 3.76
CA VAL A 53 4.56 -2.22 3.81
C VAL A 53 5.00 -1.64 5.15
N GLU A 54 5.57 -0.43 5.09
CA GLU A 54 5.91 0.42 6.21
C GLU A 54 5.08 1.70 6.15
N VAL A 55 4.43 2.05 7.25
CA VAL A 55 3.74 3.32 7.46
C VAL A 55 4.46 4.06 8.57
N LEU A 56 5.03 5.22 8.28
CA LEU A 56 5.76 6.02 9.26
C LEU A 56 5.66 7.51 8.91
N ARG A 57 5.22 8.33 9.88
CA ARG A 57 5.15 9.81 9.74
C ARG A 57 4.47 10.26 8.44
N ASN A 58 3.28 9.72 8.15
CA ASN A 58 2.49 9.96 6.92
C ASN A 58 3.17 9.59 5.60
N LYS A 59 4.24 8.78 5.67
CA LYS A 59 4.85 8.17 4.50
C LYS A 59 4.52 6.69 4.49
N VAL A 60 4.05 6.20 3.35
CA VAL A 60 3.81 4.78 3.10
C VAL A 60 4.85 4.28 2.10
N THR A 61 5.60 3.26 2.48
CA THR A 61 6.62 2.65 1.63
C THR A 61 6.29 1.17 1.46
N VAL A 62 6.21 0.71 0.21
CA VAL A 62 5.88 -0.68 -0.12
C VAL A 62 7.06 -1.29 -0.83
N LEU A 63 7.57 -2.40 -0.29
CA LEU A 63 8.58 -3.22 -0.92
C LEU A 63 7.88 -4.48 -1.43
N ALA A 64 7.51 -4.46 -2.71
CA ALA A 64 6.85 -5.57 -3.40
C ALA A 64 7.87 -6.43 -4.15
N GLU A 65 7.65 -7.75 -4.16
CA GLU A 65 8.49 -8.69 -4.92
C GLU A 65 8.29 -8.52 -6.44
N SER A 66 7.06 -8.20 -6.85
CA SER A 66 6.68 -7.82 -8.21
C SER A 66 5.46 -6.92 -8.16
N ALA A 67 5.38 -5.96 -9.09
CA ALA A 67 4.26 -5.02 -9.17
C ALA A 67 3.94 -4.64 -10.62
N SER A 68 2.68 -4.82 -11.03
CA SER A 68 2.14 -4.37 -12.32
C SER A 68 1.01 -3.35 -12.12
N ALA A 69 0.86 -2.43 -13.08
CA ALA A 69 -0.18 -1.40 -13.10
C ALA A 69 -1.28 -1.77 -14.10
#